data_AF-A0A383C7X7-F1
#
_entry.id   AF-A0A383C7X7-F1
#
_cell.length_a   1.000
_cell.length_b   1.000
_cell.length_c   1.000
_cell.angle_alpha   90.00
_cell.angle_beta   90.00
_cell.angle_gamma   90.00
#
_symmetry.space_group_name_H-M   'P 1'
#
loop_
_entity.id
_entity.type
_entity.pdbx_description
1 polymer ?
#
loop_
_entity_poly.entity_id
_entity_poly.type
_entity_poly.pdbx_seq_one_letter_code
_entity_poly.pdbx_strand_id
1 'polypeptide(L)' 'LVNFGDMSAIQVQRSLEARKILVRHLGGTPETQNSLRITIGTKEEMKRLVRAIAECL' A
#
# COMPACT_ATOMS: atom_id res chain seq x y z
N LEU A 1 -4.33 4.99 -7.82
CA LEU A 1 -2.94 4.57 -7.56
C LEU A 1 -2.44 5.41 -6.41
N VAL A 2 -1.87 4.82 -5.36
CA VAL A 2 -1.34 5.56 -4.20
C VAL A 2 0.17 5.74 -4.41
N ASN A 3 0.66 6.98 -4.31
CA ASN A 3 2.08 7.34 -4.39
C ASN A 3 2.63 7.54 -2.97
N PHE A 4 3.78 6.94 -2.67
CA PHE A 4 4.35 6.85 -1.32
C PHE A 4 5.58 7.74 -1.08
N GLY A 5 5.82 8.75 -1.93
CA GLY A 5 6.91 9.73 -1.72
C GLY A 5 8.29 9.07 -1.77
N ASP A 6 9.13 9.35 -0.76
CA ASP A 6 10.50 8.81 -0.64
C ASP A 6 10.55 7.31 -0.32
N MET A 7 9.43 6.73 0.12
CA MET A 7 9.32 5.29 0.33
C MET A 7 8.90 4.58 -0.96
N SER A 8 9.62 3.51 -1.30
CA SER A 8 9.19 2.63 -2.39
C SER A 8 7.91 1.88 -2.01
N ALA A 9 7.06 1.62 -3.00
CA ALA A 9 5.85 0.81 -2.85
C ALA A 9 6.14 -0.57 -2.24
N ILE A 10 7.32 -1.15 -2.52
CA ILE A 10 7.77 -2.42 -1.91
C ILE A 10 7.98 -2.27 -0.41
N GLN A 11 8.57 -1.17 0.06
CA GLN A 11 8.74 -0.91 1.49
C GLN A 11 7.39 -0.74 2.19
N VAL A 12 6.46 0.00 1.56
CA VAL A 12 5.11 0.17 2.11
C VAL A 12 4.36 -1.15 2.14
N GLN A 13 4.44 -1.97 1.09
CA GLN A 13 3.84 -3.31 1.07
C GLN A 13 4.35 -4.15 2.25
N ARG A 14 5.66 -4.23 2.46
CA ARG A 14 6.25 -5.02 3.57
C ARG A 14 5.76 -4.54 4.94
N SER A 15 5.67 -3.22 5.13
CA SER A 15 5.15 -2.65 6.38
C SER A 15 3.67 -3.00 6.60
N LEU A 16 2.86 -2.95 5.54
CA LEU A 16 1.45 -3.35 5.60
C LEU A 16 1.29 -4.86 5.86
N GLU A 17 2.11 -5.71 5.22
CA GLU A 17 2.12 -7.15 5.44
C GLU A 17 2.46 -7.52 6.89
N ALA A 18 3.43 -6.83 7.50
CA ALA A 18 3.76 -6.99 8.93
C ALA A 18 2.56 -6.68 9.85
N ARG A 19 1.66 -5.79 9.43
CA ARG A 19 0.41 -5.45 10.12
C ARG A 19 -0.79 -6.31 9.68
N LYS A 20 -0.54 -7.40 8.95
CA LYS A 20 -1.56 -8.32 8.39
C LYS A 20 -2.53 -7.65 7.41
N ILE A 21 -2.05 -6.65 6.67
CA ILE A 21 -2.80 -5.96 5.61
C ILE A 21 -2.20 -6.36 4.27
N LEU A 22 -2.88 -7.23 3.54
CA LEU A 22 -2.42 -7.71 2.24
C LEU A 22 -2.76 -6.71 1.13
N VAL A 23 -1.73 -6.29 0.40
CA VAL A 23 -1.81 -5.46 -0.80
C VAL A 23 -0.95 -6.10 -1.89
N ARG A 24 -1.12 -5.70 -3.16
CA ARG A 24 -0.26 -6.20 -4.24
C ARG A 24 0.55 -5.08 -4.85
N HIS A 25 1.85 -5.30 -5.02
CA HIS A 25 2.66 -4.47 -5.91
C HIS A 25 2.23 -4.67 -7.36
N LEU A 26 2.10 -3.57 -8.11
CA LEU A 26 1.59 -3.63 -9.49
C LEU A 26 2.74 -3.86 -10.49
N GLY A 27 3.85 -3.13 -10.36
CA GLY A 27 5.18 -3.48 -10.84
C GLY A 27 5.41 -3.84 -12.32
N GLY A 28 4.41 -3.70 -13.21
CA GLY A 28 4.48 -4.20 -14.58
C GLY A 28 4.96 -3.21 -15.64
N THR A 29 4.95 -1.91 -15.33
CA THR A 29 5.39 -0.82 -16.22
C THR A 29 6.14 0.25 -15.43
N PRO A 30 7.01 1.08 -16.04
CA PRO A 30 7.70 2.18 -15.37
C PRO A 30 6.78 3.08 -14.55
N GLU A 31 5.60 3.41 -15.09
CA GLU A 31 4.59 4.28 -14.46
C GLU A 31 3.95 3.64 -13.22
N THR A 32 3.99 2.31 -13.12
CA THR A 32 3.38 1.52 -12.04
C THR A 32 4.40 0.92 -11.08
N GLN A 33 5.70 1.13 -11.30
CA GLN A 33 6.77 0.59 -10.46
C GLN A 33 6.67 1.05 -9.00
N ASN A 34 6.19 2.27 -8.75
CA ASN A 34 6.00 2.79 -7.40
C ASN A 34 4.53 2.80 -6.94
N SER A 35 3.72 1.85 -7.44
CA SER A 35 2.29 1.76 -7.11
C SER A 35 1.91 0.46 -6.41
N LEU A 36 0.97 0.58 -5.47
CA LEU A 36 0.27 -0.55 -4.88
C LEU A 36 -1.16 -0.64 -5.43
N ARG A 37 -1.59 -1.87 -5.70
CA ARG A 37 -2.97 -2.25 -5.97
C ARG A 37 -3.62 -2.68 -4.67
N ILE A 38 -4.66 -1.94 -4.30
CA ILE A 38 -5.44 -2.17 -3.09
C ILE A 38 -6.82 -2.69 -3.52
N THR A 39 -7.23 -3.84 -2.99
CA THR A 39 -8.62 -4.30 -3.09
C THR A 39 -9.46 -3.53 -2.08
N ILE A 40 -10.58 -2.97 -2.52
CA ILE A 40 -11.51 -2.26 -1.62
C ILE A 40 -12.32 -3.29 -0.83
N GLY A 41 -12.16 -3.27 0.49
CA GLY A 41 -12.92 -4.09 1.43
C GLY A 41 -14.03 -3.30 2.12
N THR A 42 -14.40 -3.75 3.30
CA THR A 42 -15.34 -3.05 4.20
C THR A 42 -14.78 -1.69 4.64
N LYS A 43 -15.66 -0.81 5.13
CA LYS A 43 -15.28 0.51 5.63
C LYS A 43 -14.25 0.42 6.77
N GLU A 44 -14.38 -0.58 7.63
CA GLU A 44 -13.50 -0.84 8.77
C GLU A 44 -12.11 -1.31 8.32
N GLU A 45 -12.04 -2.18 7.31
CA GLU A 45 -10.78 -2.57 6.66
C GLU A 45 -10.10 -1.38 6.00
N MET A 46 -10.86 -0.56 5.27
CA MET A 46 -10.31 0.63 4.61
C MET A 46 -9.81 1.68 5.63
N LYS A 47 -10.50 1.86 6.75
CA LYS A 47 -10.02 2.72 7.86
C LYS A 47 -8.70 2.22 8.45
N ARG A 48 -8.58 0.90 8.67
CA ARG A 48 -7.34 0.29 9.18
C ARG A 48 -6.18 0.47 8.19
N LEU A 49 -6.44 0.26 6.90
CA LEU A 49 -5.46 0.48 5.83
C LEU A 49 -4.96 1.93 5.79
N VAL A 50 -5.88 2.91 5.77
CA VAL A 50 -5.51 4.33 5.69
C VAL A 50 -4.66 4.75 6.90
N ARG A 51 -5.00 4.29 8.11
CA ARG A 51 -4.18 4.53 9.30
C ARG A 51 -2.78 3.93 9.17
N ALA A 52 -2.71 2.67 8.75
CA ALA A 52 -1.43 1.99 8.60
C ALA A 52 -0.53 2.64 7.52
N ILE A 53 -1.11 3.15 6.43
CA ILE A 53 -0.37 3.92 5.42
C ILE A 53 0.13 5.24 6.01
N ALA A 54 -0.69 5.96 6.77
CA ALA A 54 -0.31 7.22 7.40
C ALA A 54 0.80 7.07 8.46
N GLU A 55 0.94 5.88 9.06
CA GLU A 55 2.05 5.57 9.98
C GLU A 55 3.33 5.10 9.26
N CYS A 56 3.26 4.84 7.95
CA CYS A 56 4.44 4.50 7.15
C CYS A 56 5.13 5.74 6.59
N LEU A 57 4.34 6.74 6.18
CA LEU A 57 4.80 7.99 5.57
C LEU A 57 5.22 9.01 6.63
#